data_AF-A0A937A8E3-F1
#
_entry.id   AF-A0A937A8E3-F1
#
_cell.length_a   1.000
_cell.length_b   1.000
_cell.length_c   1.000
_cell.angle_alpha   90.00
_cell.angle_beta   90.00
_cell.angle_gamma   90.00
#
_symmetry.space_group_name_H-M   'P 1'
#
loop_
_entity.id
_entity.type
_entity.pdbx_description
1 polymer ?
#
loop_
_entity_poly.entity_id
_entity_poly.type
_entity_poly.pdbx_seq_one_letter_code
_entity_poly.pdbx_strand_id
1 'polypeptide(L)'
;MGIWDARDDTLSSLYIAGVLMFVAHESYEDPLMSALAGQGEHCFRALHLSIRVPWFIVTCLVSGDDIDMQRSVCCAWDVDLRELLKVEKTRRPVSLQQMNPSHEGDGRWEALQIERVWKVQHPDGHSVLVFQDFEGTEFTNTLDGDAEDRQGDRTLVFEAHPPKPRGKRKFARPAPKTQVPVFSGEADPFSPVSAWDLAVQLGTSVEDVRRRAAQGQLFTAGPVVGGEPRYPRYQALPVLAGGKLEALLAVLAQTDGHPQLFFAGECPELGLLSPVEVLLGAAVKQRGFEPEAKVILSSDPTKRFEHVMEAAQAYVAATSGW
;
A
#
# COMPACT_ATOMS: atom_id res chain seq x y z
N MET A 1 0.34 16.72 4.86
CA MET A 1 0.68 16.86 6.28
C MET A 1 -0.52 16.31 7.04
N GLY A 2 -0.47 15.01 7.37
CA GLY A 2 -1.53 14.38 8.16
C GLY A 2 -1.33 14.81 9.60
N ILE A 3 -2.37 15.35 10.22
CA ILE A 3 -2.32 15.84 11.59
C ILE A 3 -3.22 14.93 12.41
N TRP A 4 -2.62 14.26 13.39
CA TRP A 4 -3.29 13.37 14.33
C TRP A 4 -3.22 14.00 15.72
N ASP A 5 -4.35 14.04 16.42
CA ASP A 5 -4.47 14.49 17.81
C ASP A 5 -4.36 13.24 18.71
N ALA A 6 -3.19 13.03 19.29
CA ALA A 6 -2.91 11.90 20.17
C ALA A 6 -3.00 12.36 21.62
N ARG A 7 -4.22 12.36 22.18
CA ARG A 7 -4.42 12.54 23.62
C ARG A 7 -4.41 11.19 24.34
N ASP A 8 -3.26 10.52 24.39
CA ASP A 8 -2.88 9.63 25.52
C ASP A 8 -1.49 9.03 25.30
N ASP A 9 -0.57 9.31 26.24
CA ASP A 9 0.88 8.97 26.23
C ASP A 9 1.21 7.47 26.44
N THR A 10 0.33 6.57 26.03
CA THR A 10 0.61 5.13 25.99
C THR A 10 -0.15 4.54 24.81
N LEU A 11 0.56 4.16 23.72
CA LEU A 11 0.02 3.43 22.56
C LEU A 11 -1.49 3.54 22.42
N SER A 12 -2.00 4.68 21.91
CA SER A 12 -3.44 4.94 21.82
C SER A 12 -4.09 3.93 20.87
N SER A 13 -4.50 2.81 21.45
CA SER A 13 -5.06 1.64 20.79
C SER A 13 -6.54 1.59 21.18
N LEU A 14 -7.43 2.04 20.30
CA LEU A 14 -8.86 1.79 20.49
C LEU A 14 -9.26 0.54 19.70
N TYR A 15 -9.52 -0.52 20.46
CA TYR A 15 -9.80 -1.88 20.02
C TYR A 15 -11.27 -2.09 19.65
N ILE A 16 -11.54 -2.45 18.39
CA ILE A 16 -12.45 -3.54 18.01
C ILE A 16 -11.85 -4.21 16.75
N ALA A 17 -11.36 -5.45 16.89
CA ALA A 17 -10.85 -6.31 15.80
C ALA A 17 -9.70 -5.77 14.90
N GLY A 18 -8.52 -5.50 15.49
CA GLY A 18 -7.24 -5.96 14.93
C GLY A 18 -6.67 -5.39 13.61
N VAL A 19 -7.15 -4.26 13.08
CA VAL A 19 -6.50 -3.62 11.92
C VAL A 19 -6.19 -2.15 12.19
N LEU A 20 -4.95 -1.86 12.57
CA LEU A 20 -4.43 -0.49 12.53
C LEU A 20 -4.23 -0.10 11.06
N MET A 21 -4.98 0.90 10.60
CA MET A 21 -4.94 1.31 9.20
C MET A 21 -3.78 2.26 8.88
N PHE A 22 -3.45 3.16 9.81
CA PHE A 22 -2.29 4.04 9.74
C PHE A 22 -1.41 3.77 10.94
N VAL A 23 -0.16 3.37 10.71
CA VAL A 23 0.84 3.23 11.76
C VAL A 23 1.90 4.29 11.55
N ALA A 24 2.00 5.22 12.49
CA ALA A 24 3.08 6.18 12.56
C ALA A 24 4.23 5.59 13.40
N HIS A 25 5.46 5.79 12.96
CA HIS A 25 6.64 5.50 13.78
C HIS A 25 7.25 6.83 14.21
N GLU A 26 7.66 6.94 15.48
CA GLU A 26 8.35 8.13 16.01
C GLU A 26 9.61 8.49 15.20
N SER A 27 10.28 7.49 14.61
CA SER A 27 11.43 7.69 13.72
C SER A 27 11.10 8.49 12.45
N TYR A 28 9.83 8.60 12.09
CA TYR A 28 9.35 9.41 10.97
C TYR A 28 8.77 10.74 11.41
N GLU A 29 8.75 11.06 12.70
CA GLU A 29 8.32 12.37 13.16
C GLU A 29 9.28 13.46 12.68
N ASP A 30 8.72 14.56 12.19
CA ASP A 30 9.46 15.77 11.86
C ASP A 30 9.42 16.72 13.06
N PRO A 31 10.50 16.81 13.85
CA PRO A 31 10.48 17.56 15.10
C PRO A 31 10.29 19.06 14.88
N LEU A 32 10.73 19.60 13.72
CA LEU A 32 10.59 21.01 13.41
C LEU A 32 9.12 21.34 13.11
N MET A 33 8.48 20.51 12.29
CA MET A 33 7.06 20.71 11.96
C MET A 33 6.15 20.40 13.16
N SER A 34 6.45 19.39 13.97
CA SER A 34 5.69 19.13 15.21
C SER A 34 5.80 20.30 16.20
N ALA A 35 6.98 20.93 16.32
CA ALA A 35 7.13 22.10 17.20
C ALA A 35 6.33 23.33 16.75
N LEU A 36 5.96 23.38 15.46
CA LEU A 36 5.11 24.42 14.88
C LEU A 36 3.62 24.02 14.85
N ALA A 37 3.31 22.76 15.16
CA ALA A 37 1.94 22.25 15.20
C ALA A 37 1.25 22.65 16.51
N GLY A 38 -0.08 22.49 16.57
CA GLY A 38 -0.85 22.73 17.78
C GLY A 38 -0.48 21.77 18.92
N GLN A 39 -0.91 22.08 20.15
CA GLN A 39 -0.67 21.20 21.29
C GLN A 39 -1.32 19.82 21.06
N GLY A 40 -0.51 18.76 21.14
CA GLY A 40 -0.94 17.37 20.88
C GLY A 40 -0.93 16.96 19.40
N GLU A 41 -0.51 17.86 18.51
CA GLU A 41 -0.39 17.58 17.08
C GLU A 41 1.04 17.14 16.73
N HIS A 42 1.14 16.05 15.99
CA HIS A 42 2.42 15.51 15.51
C HIS A 42 2.47 15.53 13.98
N CYS A 43 3.65 15.82 13.43
CA CYS A 43 3.90 15.83 12.00
C CYS A 43 4.80 14.66 11.60
N PHE A 44 4.27 13.68 10.89
CA PHE A 44 5.05 12.54 10.40
C PHE A 44 5.38 12.67 8.90
N ARG A 45 6.60 12.30 8.53
CA ARG A 45 7.10 12.26 7.15
C ARG A 45 6.58 11.04 6.37
N ALA A 46 6.28 9.95 7.08
CA ALA A 46 5.78 8.71 6.50
C ALA A 46 4.80 8.03 7.47
N LEU A 47 3.87 7.25 6.92
CA LEU A 47 2.92 6.42 7.63
C LEU A 47 2.91 5.04 6.95
N HIS A 48 2.84 3.97 7.72
CA HIS A 48 2.55 2.64 7.20
C HIS A 48 1.04 2.49 7.04
N LEU A 49 0.62 2.00 5.87
CA LEU A 49 -0.79 1.81 5.51
C LEU A 49 -1.12 0.32 5.50
N SER A 50 -2.27 -0.06 6.06
CA SER A 50 -2.84 -1.37 5.79
C SER A 50 -3.26 -1.44 4.32
N ILE A 51 -2.52 -2.22 3.52
CA ILE A 51 -2.58 -2.20 2.05
C ILE A 51 -3.88 -2.74 1.41
N ARG A 52 -4.89 -3.08 2.21
CA ARG A 52 -6.03 -3.91 1.74
C ARG A 52 -7.41 -3.30 1.93
N VAL A 53 -7.51 -2.13 2.54
CA VAL A 53 -8.81 -1.52 2.84
C VAL A 53 -8.85 -0.11 2.25
N PRO A 54 -9.98 0.34 1.68
CA PRO A 54 -10.14 1.74 1.30
C PRO A 54 -10.02 2.71 2.47
N TRP A 55 -9.45 3.88 2.23
CA TRP A 55 -9.41 4.99 3.19
C TRP A 55 -9.73 6.31 2.50
N PHE A 56 -9.84 7.40 3.25
CA PHE A 56 -10.29 8.69 2.76
C PHE A 56 -9.27 9.80 3.00
N ILE A 57 -9.21 10.76 2.08
CA ILE A 57 -8.57 12.05 2.27
C ILE A 57 -9.66 13.10 2.32
N VAL A 58 -9.88 13.69 3.49
CA VAL A 58 -10.79 14.82 3.68
C VAL A 58 -9.97 16.09 3.68
N THR A 59 -10.22 16.98 2.72
CA THR A 59 -9.62 18.32 2.72
C THR A 59 -10.62 19.33 3.24
N CYS A 60 -10.26 20.01 4.32
CA CYS A 60 -11.04 21.05 4.95
C CYS A 60 -10.41 22.42 4.73
N LEU A 61 -11.24 23.44 4.59
CA LEU A 61 -10.86 24.82 4.76
C LEU A 61 -11.00 25.14 6.26
N VAL A 62 -9.89 25.54 6.88
CA VAL A 62 -9.83 25.96 8.27
C VAL A 62 -9.70 27.48 8.28
N SER A 63 -10.71 28.15 8.82
CA SER A 63 -10.70 29.61 8.89
C SER A 63 -9.88 30.07 10.09
N GLY A 64 -8.78 30.76 9.80
CA GLY A 64 -8.02 31.53 10.80
C GLY A 64 -8.48 32.98 10.86
N ASP A 65 -7.93 33.74 11.81
CA ASP A 65 -8.30 35.15 12.02
C ASP A 65 -8.02 36.03 10.77
N ASP A 66 -6.96 35.72 10.02
CA ASP A 66 -6.54 36.50 8.84
C ASP A 66 -6.51 35.72 7.51
N ILE A 67 -6.36 34.40 7.55
CA ILE A 67 -6.13 33.56 6.36
C ILE A 67 -6.86 32.22 6.51
N ASP A 68 -7.60 31.83 5.47
CA ASP A 68 -8.12 30.48 5.34
C ASP A 68 -7.01 29.51 4.89
N MET A 69 -6.82 28.44 5.64
CA MET A 69 -5.83 27.40 5.32
C MET A 69 -6.51 26.11 4.87
N GLN A 70 -5.92 25.40 3.91
CA GLN A 70 -6.36 24.05 3.56
C GLN A 70 -5.61 23.02 4.40
N ARG A 71 -6.37 22.15 5.08
CA ARG A 71 -5.84 21.04 5.87
C ARG A 71 -6.45 19.73 5.38
N SER A 72 -5.60 18.74 5.08
CA SER A 72 -6.05 17.42 4.67
C SER A 72 -5.85 16.42 5.81
N VAL A 73 -6.87 15.60 6.05
CA VAL A 73 -6.88 14.56 7.08
C VAL A 73 -7.09 13.21 6.41
N CYS A 74 -6.29 12.21 6.78
CA CYS A 74 -6.49 10.84 6.36
C CYS A 74 -7.43 10.15 7.35
N CYS A 75 -8.45 9.46 6.84
CA CYS A 75 -9.47 8.82 7.66
C CYS A 75 -9.71 7.38 7.18
N ALA A 76 -9.71 6.43 8.09
CA ALA A 76 -9.88 5.00 7.78
C ALA A 76 -11.34 4.55 7.82
N TRP A 77 -12.12 5.11 8.75
CA TRP A 77 -13.40 4.55 9.17
C TRP A 77 -14.56 5.50 8.92
N ASP A 78 -15.71 4.92 8.58
CA ASP A 78 -16.94 5.68 8.33
C ASP A 78 -17.40 6.50 9.54
N VAL A 79 -17.16 5.99 10.75
CA VAL A 79 -17.48 6.70 12.01
C VAL A 79 -16.69 8.00 12.13
N ASP A 80 -15.38 7.95 11.90
CA ASP A 80 -14.51 9.13 11.96
C ASP A 80 -14.81 10.07 10.79
N LEU A 81 -15.09 9.52 9.61
CA LEU A 81 -15.46 10.30 8.44
C LEU A 81 -16.74 11.10 8.69
N ARG A 82 -17.75 10.53 9.35
CA ARG A 82 -18.97 11.26 9.72
C ARG A 82 -18.68 12.46 10.60
N GLU A 83 -17.80 12.32 11.57
CA GLU A 83 -17.40 13.42 12.44
C GLU A 83 -16.63 14.50 11.65
N LEU A 84 -15.73 14.09 10.75
CA LEU A 84 -14.97 15.02 9.89
C LEU A 84 -15.83 15.77 8.88
N LEU A 85 -16.94 15.18 8.41
CA LEU A 85 -17.85 15.80 7.45
C LEU A 85 -18.82 16.79 8.10
N LYS A 86 -18.91 16.85 9.44
CA LYS A 86 -19.72 17.87 10.11
C LYS A 86 -19.14 19.25 9.82
N VAL A 87 -20.01 20.15 9.34
CA VAL A 87 -19.64 21.55 9.15
C VAL A 87 -19.56 22.23 10.51
N GLU A 88 -18.38 22.72 10.84
CA GLU A 88 -18.12 23.51 12.04
C GLU A 88 -17.79 24.95 11.67
N LYS A 89 -17.89 25.88 12.62
CA LYS A 89 -17.61 27.31 12.36
C LYS A 89 -16.18 27.56 11.87
N THR A 90 -15.22 26.80 12.37
CA THR A 90 -13.79 26.96 12.10
C THR A 90 -13.27 26.00 11.05
N ARG A 91 -14.07 25.02 10.63
CA ARG A 91 -13.65 23.94 9.73
C ARG A 91 -14.78 23.52 8.82
N ARG A 92 -14.55 23.66 7.53
CA ARG A 92 -15.49 23.26 6.48
C ARG A 92 -14.85 22.23 5.55
N PRO A 93 -15.39 21.01 5.42
CA PRO A 93 -14.93 20.07 4.39
C PRO A 93 -15.23 20.64 2.99
N VAL A 94 -14.24 20.61 2.11
CA VAL A 94 -14.32 21.17 0.74
C VAL A 94 -13.97 20.16 -0.36
N SER A 95 -13.31 19.06 -0.02
CA SER A 95 -13.02 17.96 -0.95
C SER A 95 -12.90 16.66 -0.18
N LEU A 96 -13.41 15.58 -0.79
CA LEU A 96 -13.34 14.24 -0.26
C LEU A 96 -12.84 13.31 -1.38
N GLN A 97 -11.84 12.49 -1.06
CA GLN A 97 -11.34 11.45 -1.94
C GLN A 97 -11.37 10.12 -1.20
N GLN A 98 -11.71 9.05 -1.89
CA GLN A 98 -11.45 7.70 -1.42
C GLN A 98 -10.22 7.16 -2.13
N MET A 99 -9.31 6.59 -1.36
CA MET A 99 -8.13 5.88 -1.81
C MET A 99 -8.47 4.39 -1.79
N ASN A 100 -8.56 3.79 -2.97
CA ASN A 100 -8.88 2.38 -3.15
C ASN A 100 -7.61 1.61 -3.52
N PRO A 101 -7.36 0.42 -2.94
CA PRO A 101 -6.31 -0.45 -3.45
C PRO A 101 -6.66 -0.87 -4.88
N SER A 102 -5.69 -0.85 -5.78
CA SER A 102 -5.86 -1.32 -7.16
C SER A 102 -6.35 -2.78 -7.15
N HIS A 103 -7.37 -3.06 -7.97
CA HIS A 103 -7.92 -4.41 -8.13
C HIS A 103 -6.87 -5.44 -8.59
N GLU A 104 -5.77 -4.98 -9.19
CA GLU A 104 -4.69 -5.83 -9.68
C GLU A 104 -3.75 -6.34 -8.57
N GLY A 105 -3.94 -5.90 -7.32
CA GLY A 105 -3.12 -6.35 -6.17
C GLY A 105 -1.65 -5.93 -6.27
N ASP A 106 -1.33 -4.99 -7.15
CA ASP A 106 0.04 -4.61 -7.50
C ASP A 106 0.64 -3.54 -6.57
N GLY A 107 -0.03 -3.29 -5.44
CA GLY A 107 0.33 -2.27 -4.44
C GLY A 107 0.03 -0.84 -4.87
N ARG A 108 -0.60 -0.61 -6.03
CA ARG A 108 -1.04 0.73 -6.42
C ARG A 108 -2.36 1.09 -5.73
N TRP A 109 -2.59 2.40 -5.68
CA TRP A 109 -3.82 2.98 -5.17
C TRP A 109 -4.44 3.87 -6.23
N GLU A 110 -5.76 3.84 -6.30
CA GLU A 110 -6.56 4.71 -7.14
C GLU A 110 -7.27 5.72 -6.25
N ALA A 111 -7.27 6.98 -6.69
CA ALA A 111 -7.95 8.07 -5.99
C ALA A 111 -9.27 8.37 -6.69
N LEU A 112 -10.38 8.03 -6.03
CA LEU A 112 -11.72 8.33 -6.49
C LEU A 112 -12.20 9.64 -5.85
N GLN A 113 -12.59 10.61 -6.67
CA GLN A 113 -13.13 11.89 -6.19
C GLN A 113 -14.61 11.73 -5.83
N ILE A 114 -14.98 12.10 -4.61
CA ILE A 114 -16.37 11.99 -4.14
C ILE A 114 -17.05 13.36 -4.27
N GLU A 115 -18.16 13.38 -5.00
CA GLU A 115 -19.01 14.56 -5.16
C GLU A 115 -20.00 14.69 -4.00
N ARG A 116 -20.71 13.62 -3.64
CA ARG A 116 -21.76 13.66 -2.60
C ARG A 116 -21.65 12.51 -1.63
N VAL A 117 -22.06 12.77 -0.39
CA VAL A 117 -22.22 11.73 0.63
C VAL A 117 -23.57 11.91 1.32
N TRP A 118 -24.29 10.80 1.44
CA TRP A 118 -25.52 10.73 2.21
C TRP A 118 -25.34 9.79 3.40
N LYS A 119 -25.96 10.15 4.51
CA LYS A 119 -26.26 9.22 5.59
C LYS A 119 -27.63 8.60 5.30
N VAL A 120 -27.67 7.27 5.24
CA VAL A 120 -28.91 6.49 5.06
C VAL A 120 -29.24 5.79 6.38
N GLN A 121 -30.47 5.95 6.85
CA GLN A 121 -30.96 5.25 8.04
C GLN A 121 -31.66 3.96 7.62
N HIS A 122 -31.21 2.82 8.14
CA HIS A 122 -31.85 1.54 7.89
C HIS A 122 -33.02 1.27 8.86
N PRO A 123 -34.02 0.46 8.47
CA PRO A 123 -35.16 0.13 9.32
C PRO A 123 -34.81 -0.55 10.65
N ASP A 124 -33.68 -1.25 10.70
CA ASP A 124 -33.16 -1.90 11.91
C ASP A 124 -32.38 -0.94 12.84
N GLY A 125 -32.31 0.34 12.48
CA GLY A 125 -31.73 1.42 13.28
C GLY A 125 -30.23 1.65 13.05
N HIS A 126 -29.55 0.84 12.24
CA HIS A 126 -28.18 1.17 11.85
C HIS A 126 -28.17 2.22 10.73
N SER A 127 -26.99 2.76 10.45
CA SER A 127 -26.85 3.82 9.46
C SER A 127 -25.59 3.65 8.66
N VAL A 128 -25.66 3.85 7.36
CA VAL A 128 -24.54 3.69 6.42
C VAL A 128 -24.26 5.00 5.69
N LEU A 129 -23.05 5.13 5.15
CA LEU A 129 -22.73 6.21 4.22
C LEU A 129 -22.82 5.70 2.79
N VAL A 130 -23.55 6.44 1.96
CA VAL A 130 -23.58 6.25 0.52
C VAL A 130 -22.81 7.39 -0.12
N PHE A 131 -21.89 7.05 -1.00
CA PHE A 131 -21.01 7.98 -1.71
C PHE A 131 -21.44 8.05 -3.17
N GLN A 132 -21.29 9.21 -3.80
CA GLN A 132 -21.39 9.39 -5.25
C GLN A 132 -20.15 10.09 -5.77
N ASP A 133 -19.54 9.54 -6.82
CA ASP A 133 -18.44 10.20 -7.54
C ASP A 133 -18.94 11.24 -8.55
N PHE A 134 -18.01 11.95 -9.19
CA PHE A 134 -18.33 12.95 -10.23
C PHE A 134 -18.83 12.36 -11.55
N GLU A 135 -18.81 11.04 -11.72
CA GLU A 135 -19.43 10.36 -12.86
C GLU A 135 -20.90 9.99 -12.55
N GLY A 136 -21.35 10.21 -11.31
CA GLY A 136 -22.69 9.92 -10.83
C GLY A 136 -22.82 8.51 -10.23
N THR A 137 -21.73 7.75 -10.13
CA THR A 137 -21.74 6.36 -9.63
C THR A 137 -21.90 6.35 -8.12
N GLU A 138 -22.94 5.67 -7.62
CA GLU A 138 -23.16 5.46 -6.18
C GLU A 138 -22.50 4.17 -5.67
N PHE A 139 -21.90 4.23 -4.48
CA PHE A 139 -21.29 3.08 -3.79
C PHE A 139 -21.29 3.26 -2.26
N THR A 140 -20.99 2.18 -1.52
CA THR A 140 -20.76 2.20 -0.06
C THR A 140 -19.31 1.77 0.22
N ASN A 141 -18.80 2.03 1.44
CA ASN A 141 -17.44 1.67 1.81
C ASN A 141 -17.29 0.19 2.25
N THR A 142 -18.40 -0.57 2.26
CA THR A 142 -18.41 -2.00 2.56
C THR A 142 -17.96 -2.79 1.33
N LEU A 143 -17.04 -3.74 1.51
CA LEU A 143 -16.52 -4.62 0.43
C LEU A 143 -17.64 -5.33 -0.34
N ASP A 144 -18.77 -5.57 0.33
CA ASP A 144 -19.94 -6.28 -0.21
C ASP A 144 -21.17 -5.36 -0.32
N GLY A 145 -20.98 -4.04 -0.44
CA GLY A 145 -22.07 -3.06 -0.42
C GLY A 145 -23.31 -3.43 -1.22
N ASP A 146 -24.36 -3.88 -0.53
CA ASP A 146 -25.57 -4.36 -1.16
C ASP A 146 -26.36 -3.19 -1.74
N ALA A 147 -27.07 -3.43 -2.84
CA ALA A 147 -27.96 -2.41 -3.42
C ALA A 147 -29.06 -1.96 -2.43
N GLU A 148 -29.36 -2.80 -1.43
CA GLU A 148 -30.30 -2.52 -0.35
C GLU A 148 -29.77 -1.43 0.61
N ASP A 149 -28.44 -1.33 0.81
CA ASP A 149 -27.80 -0.30 1.64
C ASP A 149 -28.06 1.13 1.15
N ARG A 150 -28.51 1.24 -0.11
CA ARG A 150 -28.78 2.52 -0.77
C ARG A 150 -30.24 2.94 -0.64
N GLN A 151 -31.12 2.07 -0.13
CA GLN A 151 -32.56 2.33 -0.06
C GLN A 151 -32.93 2.80 1.35
N GLY A 152 -33.62 3.95 1.44
CA GLY A 152 -34.07 4.50 2.71
C GLY A 152 -34.09 6.02 2.72
N ASP A 153 -34.44 6.59 3.88
CA ASP A 153 -34.41 8.03 4.09
C ASP A 153 -32.97 8.53 4.08
N ARG A 154 -32.64 9.37 3.11
CA ARG A 154 -31.29 9.89 2.88
C ARG A 154 -31.16 11.32 3.40
N THR A 155 -30.12 11.58 4.17
CA THR A 155 -29.72 12.94 4.58
C THR A 155 -28.37 13.27 3.93
N LEU A 156 -28.31 14.31 3.10
CA LEU A 156 -27.05 14.78 2.52
C LEU A 156 -26.15 15.34 3.63
N VAL A 157 -24.95 14.78 3.76
CA VAL A 157 -23.96 15.20 4.78
C VAL A 157 -22.75 15.91 4.18
N PHE A 158 -22.49 15.71 2.88
CA PHE A 158 -21.40 16.39 2.18
C PHE A 158 -21.74 16.56 0.69
N GLU A 159 -21.36 17.71 0.14
CA GLU A 159 -21.38 17.98 -1.29
C GLU A 159 -20.13 18.80 -1.65
N ALA A 160 -19.27 18.24 -2.49
CA ALA A 160 -18.14 18.93 -3.09
C ALA A 160 -18.63 19.73 -4.29
N HIS A 161 -17.98 20.87 -4.52
CA HIS A 161 -18.09 21.55 -5.80
C HIS A 161 -16.97 21.06 -6.71
N PRO A 162 -17.24 20.85 -8.02
CA PRO A 162 -16.21 20.42 -8.94
C PRO A 162 -15.04 21.41 -8.89
N PRO A 163 -13.79 20.90 -8.78
CA PRO A 163 -12.64 21.78 -8.75
C PRO A 163 -12.63 22.59 -10.03
N LYS A 164 -12.59 23.93 -9.92
CA LYS A 164 -12.42 24.80 -11.09
C LYS A 164 -11.19 24.27 -11.85
N PRO A 165 -11.29 24.02 -13.17
CA PRO A 165 -10.19 23.44 -13.93
C PRO A 165 -8.97 24.33 -13.75
N ARG A 166 -7.98 23.85 -12.98
CA ARG A 166 -6.72 24.57 -12.81
C ARG A 166 -6.08 24.64 -14.20
N GLY A 167 -5.95 25.86 -14.74
CA GLY A 167 -5.35 26.09 -16.05
C GLY A 167 -4.06 25.29 -16.18
N LYS A 168 -3.93 24.53 -17.27
CA LYS A 168 -2.83 23.58 -17.51
C LYS A 168 -1.47 24.26 -17.29
N ARG A 169 -0.87 24.12 -16.10
CA ARG A 169 0.52 24.49 -15.86
C ARG A 169 1.38 23.48 -16.61
N LYS A 170 1.95 23.92 -17.73
CA LYS A 170 2.93 23.14 -18.51
C LYS A 170 4.19 22.98 -17.67
N PHE A 171 4.27 21.93 -16.86
CA PHE A 171 5.56 21.48 -16.34
C PHE A 171 6.32 20.84 -17.49
N ALA A 172 7.45 21.45 -17.86
CA ALA A 172 8.35 20.88 -18.86
C ALA A 172 8.85 19.53 -18.33
N ARG A 173 8.46 18.44 -18.99
CA ARG A 173 8.90 17.09 -18.66
C ARG A 173 10.39 16.99 -19.03
N PRO A 174 11.31 16.79 -18.07
CA PRO A 174 12.72 16.63 -18.40
C PRO A 174 12.93 15.42 -19.29
N ALA A 175 13.89 15.52 -20.21
CA ALA A 175 14.19 14.50 -21.20
C ALA A 175 14.45 13.12 -20.55
N PRO A 176 14.00 12.01 -21.16
CA PRO A 176 14.15 10.68 -20.59
C PRO A 176 15.63 10.30 -20.52
N LYS A 177 16.16 10.22 -19.29
CA LYS A 177 17.48 9.65 -19.00
C LYS A 177 17.45 8.15 -19.26
N THR A 178 18.58 7.61 -19.72
CA THR A 178 18.93 6.21 -20.03
C THR A 178 17.92 5.19 -19.49
N GLN A 179 17.19 4.55 -20.41
CA GLN A 179 16.12 3.59 -20.10
C GLN A 179 16.72 2.31 -19.53
N VAL A 180 16.20 1.88 -18.38
CA VAL A 180 16.49 0.57 -17.80
C VAL A 180 15.64 -0.46 -18.54
N PRO A 181 16.18 -1.65 -18.87
CA PRO A 181 15.37 -2.72 -19.44
C PRO A 181 14.21 -3.07 -18.50
N VAL A 182 13.00 -3.08 -19.04
CA VAL A 182 11.79 -3.51 -18.33
C VAL A 182 11.58 -4.99 -18.64
N PHE A 183 11.29 -5.77 -17.61
CA PHE A 183 10.98 -7.18 -17.75
C PHE A 183 9.79 -7.36 -18.70
N SER A 184 9.99 -8.13 -19.77
CA SER A 184 9.01 -8.32 -20.85
C SER A 184 8.29 -9.67 -20.77
N GLY A 185 8.29 -10.34 -19.61
CA GLY A 185 7.54 -11.58 -19.43
C GLY A 185 6.03 -11.34 -19.54
N GLU A 186 5.30 -12.32 -20.05
CA GLU A 186 3.86 -12.23 -20.28
C GLU A 186 3.04 -11.99 -19.01
N ALA A 187 3.60 -12.27 -17.83
CA ALA A 187 2.88 -12.19 -16.59
C ALA A 187 3.72 -11.65 -15.43
N ASP A 188 3.09 -10.91 -14.52
CA ASP A 188 3.74 -10.30 -13.36
C ASP A 188 4.43 -11.39 -12.50
N PRO A 189 5.75 -11.29 -12.25
CA PRO A 189 6.49 -12.23 -11.41
C PRO A 189 5.98 -12.28 -9.96
N PHE A 190 5.33 -11.23 -9.46
CA PHE A 190 4.79 -11.17 -8.09
C PHE A 190 3.40 -11.78 -7.96
N SER A 191 2.71 -12.01 -9.07
CA SER A 191 1.35 -12.54 -9.01
C SER A 191 1.32 -13.95 -8.39
N PRO A 192 0.35 -14.21 -7.50
CA PRO A 192 0.20 -15.51 -6.86
C PRO A 192 -0.28 -16.57 -7.87
N VAL A 193 0.29 -17.76 -7.81
CA VAL A 193 -0.10 -18.92 -8.63
C VAL A 193 -0.48 -20.12 -7.77
N SER A 194 -1.26 -21.04 -8.32
CA SER A 194 -1.60 -22.30 -7.63
C SER A 194 -0.38 -23.23 -7.53
N ALA A 195 -0.46 -24.26 -6.69
CA ALA A 195 0.56 -25.31 -6.65
C ALA A 195 0.70 -26.03 -8.01
N TRP A 196 -0.42 -26.19 -8.74
CA TRP A 196 -0.44 -26.77 -10.08
C TRP A 196 0.34 -25.92 -11.09
N ASP A 197 0.05 -24.62 -11.15
CA ASP A 197 0.72 -23.71 -12.06
C ASP A 197 2.22 -23.60 -11.76
N LEU A 198 2.59 -23.61 -10.48
CA LEU A 198 4.00 -23.60 -10.07
C LEU A 198 4.70 -24.91 -10.46
N ALA A 199 4.03 -26.05 -10.30
CA ALA A 199 4.56 -27.36 -10.69
C ALA A 199 4.83 -27.43 -12.20
N VAL A 200 3.91 -26.92 -13.02
CA VAL A 200 4.08 -26.81 -14.48
C VAL A 200 5.31 -25.96 -14.83
N GLN A 201 5.47 -24.80 -14.18
CA GLN A 201 6.61 -23.91 -14.45
C GLN A 201 7.95 -24.50 -14.00
N LEU A 202 7.96 -25.25 -12.90
CA LEU A 202 9.15 -25.93 -12.39
C LEU A 202 9.47 -27.26 -13.10
N GLY A 203 8.55 -27.78 -13.92
CA GLY A 203 8.67 -29.12 -14.52
C GLY A 203 8.64 -30.26 -13.49
N THR A 204 7.82 -30.13 -12.44
CA THR A 204 7.70 -31.11 -11.34
C THR A 204 6.22 -31.45 -11.05
N SER A 205 5.93 -32.23 -10.01
CA SER A 205 4.56 -32.56 -9.59
C SER A 205 4.03 -31.61 -8.50
N VAL A 206 2.71 -31.57 -8.32
CA VAL A 206 2.07 -30.77 -7.25
C VAL A 206 2.47 -31.28 -5.87
N GLU A 207 2.62 -32.59 -5.71
CA GLU A 207 3.09 -33.21 -4.47
C GLU A 207 4.51 -32.77 -4.15
N ASP A 208 5.39 -32.66 -5.16
CA ASP A 208 6.73 -32.13 -4.97
C ASP A 208 6.71 -30.65 -4.54
N VAL A 209 5.91 -29.80 -5.20
CA VAL A 209 5.73 -28.39 -4.78
C VAL A 209 5.30 -28.31 -3.31
N ARG A 210 4.28 -29.07 -2.91
CA ARG A 210 3.79 -29.08 -1.52
C ARG A 210 4.82 -29.61 -0.55
N ARG A 211 5.55 -30.66 -0.92
CA ARG A 211 6.64 -31.24 -0.11
C ARG A 211 7.77 -30.24 0.09
N ARG A 212 8.22 -29.57 -0.97
CA ARG A 212 9.28 -28.55 -0.93
C ARG A 212 8.84 -27.34 -0.10
N ALA A 213 7.58 -26.92 -0.21
CA ALA A 213 7.02 -25.87 0.64
C ALA A 213 7.02 -26.26 2.13
N ALA A 214 6.60 -27.50 2.45
CA ALA A 214 6.65 -28.01 3.82
C ALA A 214 8.09 -28.14 4.37
N GLN A 215 9.09 -28.26 3.49
CA GLN A 215 10.51 -28.31 3.83
C GLN A 215 11.18 -26.92 3.86
N GLY A 216 10.42 -25.82 3.65
CA GLY A 216 10.97 -24.47 3.60
C GLY A 216 11.81 -24.16 2.35
N GLN A 217 11.74 -25.00 1.33
CA GLN A 217 12.41 -24.79 0.03
C GLN A 217 11.58 -23.95 -0.94
N LEU A 218 10.29 -23.78 -0.64
CA LEU A 218 9.36 -22.86 -1.28
C LEU A 218 8.54 -22.17 -0.18
N PHE A 219 7.92 -21.03 -0.49
CA PHE A 219 7.03 -20.33 0.44
C PHE A 219 5.76 -19.83 -0.25
N THR A 220 4.73 -19.53 0.55
CA THR A 220 3.40 -19.13 0.07
C THR A 220 3.23 -17.62 0.00
N ALA A 221 2.33 -17.12 -0.85
CA ALA A 221 1.98 -15.70 -0.97
C ALA A 221 0.88 -15.33 0.02
N GLY A 222 1.21 -15.18 1.31
CA GLY A 222 0.26 -14.76 2.34
C GLY A 222 -0.86 -15.77 2.66
N PRO A 223 -2.00 -15.31 3.24
CA PRO A 223 -3.03 -16.21 3.74
C PRO A 223 -3.71 -17.01 2.63
N VAL A 224 -4.09 -18.23 2.98
CA VAL A 224 -4.73 -19.21 2.12
C VAL A 224 -6.08 -18.68 1.61
N VAL A 225 -6.19 -18.35 0.31
CA VAL A 225 -7.44 -17.92 -0.32
C VAL A 225 -8.20 -19.14 -0.84
N GLY A 226 -9.39 -19.40 -0.30
CA GLY A 226 -10.22 -20.54 -0.72
C GLY A 226 -9.68 -21.91 -0.29
N GLY A 227 -8.91 -21.97 0.79
CA GLY A 227 -8.36 -23.23 1.32
C GLY A 227 -7.11 -23.76 0.60
N GLU A 228 -6.67 -23.13 -0.49
CA GLU A 228 -5.46 -23.52 -1.22
C GLU A 228 -4.31 -22.52 -1.06
N PRO A 229 -3.09 -23.00 -0.74
CA PRO A 229 -1.91 -22.13 -0.68
C PRO A 229 -1.58 -21.59 -2.08
N ARG A 230 -1.23 -20.31 -2.14
CA ARG A 230 -0.74 -19.64 -3.34
C ARG A 230 0.76 -19.42 -3.22
N TYR A 231 1.46 -19.37 -4.34
CA TYR A 231 2.91 -19.24 -4.39
C TYR A 231 3.28 -18.05 -5.27
N PRO A 232 4.25 -17.20 -4.90
CA PRO A 232 4.73 -16.18 -5.83
C PRO A 232 5.34 -16.82 -7.08
N ARG A 233 4.94 -16.34 -8.27
CA ARG A 233 5.39 -16.90 -9.55
C ARG A 233 6.90 -16.86 -9.72
N TYR A 234 7.57 -15.84 -9.17
CA TYR A 234 9.02 -15.69 -9.30
C TYR A 234 9.85 -16.87 -8.76
N GLN A 235 9.29 -17.71 -7.88
CA GLN A 235 9.98 -18.89 -7.36
C GLN A 235 10.30 -19.94 -8.43
N ALA A 236 9.61 -19.90 -9.58
CA ALA A 236 9.87 -20.78 -10.71
C ALA A 236 10.77 -20.15 -11.79
N LEU A 237 11.24 -18.91 -11.61
CA LEU A 237 12.13 -18.28 -12.59
C LEU A 237 13.49 -18.99 -12.61
N PRO A 238 14.06 -19.32 -13.79
CA PRO A 238 15.35 -20.00 -13.89
C PRO A 238 16.50 -19.28 -13.17
N VAL A 239 16.42 -17.96 -13.03
CA VAL A 239 17.43 -17.15 -12.33
C VAL A 239 17.43 -17.34 -10.81
N LEU A 240 16.33 -17.84 -10.24
CA LEU A 240 16.10 -17.96 -8.80
C LEU A 240 15.82 -19.41 -8.36
N ALA A 241 15.08 -20.20 -9.13
CA ALA A 241 14.61 -21.53 -8.76
C ALA A 241 15.74 -22.50 -8.34
N GLY A 242 15.37 -23.52 -7.56
CA GLY A 242 16.30 -24.56 -7.10
C GLY A 242 17.25 -24.07 -6.00
N GLY A 243 18.52 -24.47 -6.08
CA GLY A 243 19.50 -24.23 -5.01
C GLY A 243 19.73 -22.75 -4.66
N LYS A 244 19.51 -21.82 -5.60
CA LYS A 244 19.63 -20.37 -5.35
C LYS A 244 18.53 -19.86 -4.41
N LEU A 245 17.28 -20.24 -4.69
CA LEU A 245 16.14 -19.92 -3.82
C LEU A 245 16.32 -20.57 -2.45
N GLU A 246 16.72 -21.84 -2.42
CA GLU A 246 16.95 -22.57 -1.17
C GLU A 246 18.04 -21.91 -0.32
N ALA A 247 19.14 -21.42 -0.92
CA ALA A 247 20.18 -20.70 -0.22
C ALA A 247 19.67 -19.38 0.39
N LEU A 248 18.88 -18.60 -0.36
CA LEU A 248 18.28 -17.37 0.15
C LEU A 248 17.27 -17.64 1.28
N LEU A 249 16.43 -18.67 1.14
CA LEU A 249 15.47 -19.05 2.17
C LEU A 249 16.16 -19.54 3.45
N ALA A 250 17.29 -20.25 3.34
CA ALA A 250 18.08 -20.65 4.50
C ALA A 250 18.63 -19.44 5.28
N VAL A 251 18.99 -18.35 4.61
CA VAL A 251 19.38 -17.09 5.26
C VAL A 251 18.17 -16.42 5.92
N LEU A 252 17.07 -16.27 5.18
CA LEU A 252 15.87 -15.57 5.65
C LEU A 252 15.11 -16.31 6.76
N ALA A 253 15.28 -17.63 6.87
CA ALA A 253 14.71 -18.46 7.95
C ALA A 253 15.25 -18.09 9.34
N GLN A 254 16.29 -17.26 9.43
CA GLN A 254 16.79 -16.69 10.67
C GLN A 254 15.93 -15.52 11.20
N THR A 255 14.90 -15.12 10.46
CA THR A 255 13.94 -14.09 10.86
C THR A 255 12.57 -14.72 11.11
N ASP A 256 11.76 -14.11 11.99
CA ASP A 256 10.34 -14.45 12.13
C ASP A 256 9.46 -13.88 10.99
N GLY A 257 10.08 -13.17 10.05
CA GLY A 257 9.43 -12.51 8.93
C GLY A 257 9.04 -13.45 7.79
N HIS A 258 8.00 -13.08 7.05
CA HIS A 258 7.61 -13.81 5.86
C HIS A 258 8.59 -13.51 4.71
N PRO A 259 9.28 -14.50 4.09
CA PRO A 259 10.30 -14.27 3.05
C PRO A 259 9.82 -13.40 1.88
N GLN A 260 8.51 -13.45 1.59
CA GLN A 260 7.84 -12.60 0.61
C GLN A 260 8.12 -11.11 0.80
N LEU A 261 8.21 -10.62 2.05
CA LEU A 261 8.45 -9.21 2.33
C LEU A 261 9.83 -8.76 1.83
N PHE A 262 10.85 -9.62 1.97
CA PHE A 262 12.16 -9.37 1.42
C PHE A 262 12.13 -9.35 -0.11
N PHE A 263 11.56 -10.39 -0.75
CA PHE A 263 11.57 -10.49 -2.21
C PHE A 263 10.75 -9.43 -2.93
N ALA A 264 9.65 -8.95 -2.34
CA ALA A 264 8.78 -7.93 -2.92
C ALA A 264 9.13 -6.50 -2.47
N GLY A 265 9.86 -6.35 -1.37
CA GLY A 265 10.24 -5.07 -0.80
C GLY A 265 11.38 -4.38 -1.54
N GLU A 266 11.43 -3.06 -1.43
CA GLU A 266 12.57 -2.27 -1.88
C GLU A 266 13.70 -2.37 -0.85
N CYS A 267 14.90 -2.72 -1.30
CA CYS A 267 16.07 -2.86 -0.44
C CYS A 267 17.02 -1.66 -0.64
N PRO A 268 17.35 -0.89 0.41
CA PRO A 268 18.34 0.18 0.32
C PRO A 268 19.69 -0.30 -0.21
N GLU A 269 20.13 -1.49 0.17
CA GLU A 269 21.38 -2.14 -0.26
C GLU A 269 21.39 -2.44 -1.76
N LEU A 270 20.20 -2.53 -2.37
CA LEU A 270 20.02 -2.76 -3.80
C LEU A 270 19.64 -1.47 -4.55
N GLY A 271 19.83 -0.30 -3.95
CA GLY A 271 19.46 0.99 -4.56
C GLY A 271 17.95 1.13 -4.75
N LEU A 272 17.16 0.68 -3.76
CA LEU A 272 15.69 0.63 -3.77
C LEU A 272 15.09 -0.26 -4.85
N LEU A 273 15.86 -1.22 -5.36
CA LEU A 273 15.35 -2.32 -6.17
C LEU A 273 14.80 -3.42 -5.27
N SER A 274 13.84 -4.18 -5.80
CA SER A 274 13.48 -5.47 -5.20
C SER A 274 14.53 -6.54 -5.54
N PRO A 275 14.74 -7.55 -4.67
CA PRO A 275 15.59 -8.70 -4.98
C PRO A 275 15.21 -9.39 -6.30
N VAL A 276 13.91 -9.48 -6.61
CA VAL A 276 13.42 -10.09 -7.86
C VAL A 276 13.85 -9.29 -9.08
N GLU A 277 13.76 -7.96 -9.05
CA GLU A 277 14.26 -7.09 -10.14
C GLU A 277 15.76 -7.27 -10.37
N VAL A 278 16.54 -7.33 -9.28
CA VAL A 278 17.99 -7.57 -9.36
C VAL A 278 18.30 -8.93 -9.97
N LEU A 279 17.65 -10.00 -9.55
CA LEU A 279 17.89 -11.33 -10.11
C LEU A 279 17.55 -11.39 -11.62
N LEU A 280 16.44 -10.77 -12.01
CA LEU A 280 16.02 -10.64 -13.40
C LEU A 280 16.99 -9.78 -14.23
N GLY A 281 17.69 -8.82 -13.61
CA GLY A 281 18.48 -7.80 -14.31
C GLY A 281 17.58 -6.82 -15.07
N ALA A 282 16.33 -6.67 -14.65
CA ALA A 282 15.33 -5.84 -15.30
C ALA A 282 14.32 -5.31 -14.28
N ALA A 283 13.83 -4.10 -14.52
CA ALA A 283 12.76 -3.51 -13.72
C ALA A 283 11.43 -4.20 -14.02
N VAL A 284 10.61 -4.46 -12.99
CA VAL A 284 9.27 -5.04 -13.20
C VAL A 284 8.26 -3.96 -13.61
N LYS A 285 8.48 -2.70 -13.19
CA LYS A 285 7.64 -1.55 -13.56
C LYS A 285 8.52 -0.43 -14.13
N GLN A 286 7.98 0.34 -15.08
CA GLN A 286 8.68 1.50 -15.63
C GLN A 286 8.77 2.62 -14.59
N ARG A 287 9.96 2.86 -14.05
CA ARG A 287 10.24 3.94 -13.09
C ARG A 287 11.64 4.52 -13.26
N GLY A 288 11.89 5.66 -12.62
CA GLY A 288 13.22 6.25 -12.54
C GLY A 288 14.07 5.48 -11.54
N PHE A 289 15.33 5.22 -11.90
CA PHE A 289 16.30 4.57 -11.05
C PHE A 289 17.54 5.44 -10.87
N GLU A 290 18.09 5.43 -9.67
CA GLU A 290 19.38 6.03 -9.37
C GLU A 290 20.50 5.34 -10.17
N PRO A 291 21.63 6.02 -10.43
CA PRO A 291 22.73 5.45 -11.21
C PRO A 291 23.25 4.11 -10.67
N GLU A 292 23.31 3.96 -9.35
CA GLU A 292 23.80 2.75 -8.67
C GLU A 292 22.92 1.52 -8.97
N ALA A 293 21.60 1.68 -8.89
CA ALA A 293 20.64 0.63 -9.25
C ALA A 293 20.83 0.16 -10.70
N LYS A 294 21.18 1.06 -11.63
CA LYS A 294 21.44 0.69 -13.04
C LYS A 294 22.70 -0.16 -13.19
N VAL A 295 23.74 0.10 -12.38
CA VAL A 295 24.97 -0.70 -12.37
C VAL A 295 24.66 -2.11 -11.86
N ILE A 296 23.87 -2.25 -10.80
CA ILE A 296 23.44 -3.54 -10.26
C ILE A 296 22.66 -4.33 -11.32
N LEU A 297 21.63 -3.74 -11.93
CA LEU A 297 20.81 -4.43 -12.95
C LEU A 297 21.62 -4.86 -14.18
N SER A 298 22.65 -4.09 -14.54
CA SER A 298 23.51 -4.38 -15.70
C SER A 298 24.65 -5.34 -15.39
N SER A 299 24.83 -5.73 -14.13
CA SER A 299 25.85 -6.71 -13.72
C SER A 299 25.49 -8.11 -14.22
N ASP A 300 26.48 -9.01 -14.31
CA ASP A 300 26.24 -10.39 -14.71
C ASP A 300 25.37 -11.15 -13.67
N PRO A 301 24.68 -12.23 -14.06
CA PRO A 301 23.74 -12.94 -13.17
C PRO A 301 24.36 -13.47 -11.87
N THR A 302 25.66 -13.75 -11.83
CA THR A 302 26.34 -14.22 -10.62
C THR A 302 26.48 -13.07 -9.62
N LYS A 303 27.00 -11.93 -10.06
CA LYS A 303 27.10 -10.72 -9.22
C LYS A 303 25.77 -10.23 -8.72
N ARG A 304 24.72 -10.29 -9.55
CA ARG A 304 23.37 -9.92 -9.12
C ARG A 304 22.86 -10.81 -8.00
N PHE A 305 23.13 -12.11 -8.06
CA PHE A 305 22.79 -13.03 -6.98
C PHE A 305 23.62 -12.75 -5.71
N GLU A 306 24.90 -12.42 -5.83
CA GLU A 306 25.76 -12.00 -4.70
C GLU A 306 25.19 -10.76 -4.00
N HIS A 307 24.82 -9.72 -4.75
CA HIS A 307 24.18 -8.53 -4.18
C HIS A 307 22.87 -8.85 -3.44
N VAL A 308 22.03 -9.72 -4.00
CA VAL A 308 20.79 -10.15 -3.32
C VAL A 308 21.08 -10.95 -2.05
N MET A 309 22.13 -11.78 -2.04
CA MET A 309 22.55 -12.51 -0.86
C MET A 309 23.06 -11.59 0.24
N GLU A 310 23.87 -10.58 -0.11
CA GLU A 310 24.33 -9.53 0.81
C GLU A 310 23.15 -8.76 1.42
N ALA A 311 22.19 -8.36 0.58
CA ALA A 311 20.97 -7.69 1.03
C ALA A 311 20.12 -8.58 1.98
N ALA A 312 20.02 -9.89 1.70
CA ALA A 312 19.32 -10.82 2.59
C ALA A 312 19.99 -10.92 3.97
N GLN A 313 21.32 -10.93 4.02
CA GLN A 313 22.06 -10.93 5.29
C GLN A 313 21.88 -9.62 6.06
N ALA A 314 21.92 -8.47 5.38
CA ALA A 314 21.64 -7.18 5.98
C ALA A 314 20.21 -7.11 6.55
N TYR A 315 19.23 -7.64 5.82
CA TYR A 315 17.84 -7.73 6.26
C TYR A 315 17.67 -8.56 7.55
N VAL A 316 18.34 -9.71 7.64
CA VAL A 316 18.35 -10.55 8.86
C VAL A 316 18.98 -9.81 10.04
N ALA A 317 20.12 -9.13 9.81
CA ALA A 317 20.81 -8.37 10.86
C ALA A 317 19.95 -7.22 11.38
N ALA A 318 19.25 -6.51 10.50
CA ALA A 318 18.37 -5.40 10.86
C ALA A 318 17.11 -5.84 11.63
N THR A 319 16.62 -7.05 11.37
CA THR A 319 15.41 -7.59 12.04
C THR A 319 15.72 -8.30 13.36
N SER A 320 16.94 -8.82 13.54
CA SER A 320 17.38 -9.49 14.78
C SER A 320 17.77 -8.52 15.90
N GLY A 321 17.90 -7.22 15.61
CA GLY A 321 18.32 -6.18 16.56
C GLY A 321 17.19 -5.53 17.35
N TRP A 322 15.96 -6.03 17.20
CA TRP A 322 14.75 -5.56 17.86
C TRP A 322 14.27 -6.59 18.88
#